data_AF-A0A972JHR4-F1
#
_entry.id   AF-A0A972JHR4-F1
#
_cell.length_a   1.000
_cell.length_b   1.000
_cell.length_c   1.000
_cell.angle_alpha   90.00
_cell.angle_beta   90.00
_cell.angle_gamma   90.00
#
_symmetry.space_group_name_H-M   'P 1'
#
loop_
_entity.id
_entity.type
_entity.pdbx_description
1 polymer ?
#
loop_
_entity_poly.entity_id
_entity_poly.type
_entity_poly.pdbx_seq_one_letter_code
_entity_poly.pdbx_strand_id
1 'polypeptide(L)'
;MKRIFFFVLVAVSISCNRQKPLGNKFFDFDSSDYYSLNLNDRQISKLNLENATASTIISGYYPESINEISEISKLGEIGYTKTTLNAKQVKELSQIFRENSNGDFEFAACLPIYRDIFVLKKNSKIVGIVKLCYECGQASFRGTKANTENFGANEEFLKINLVLKR
;
A
#
# COMPACT_ATOMS: atom_id res chain seq x y z
N MET A 1 40.92 -14.78 -62.62
CA MET A 1 40.56 -13.55 -61.89
C MET A 1 39.39 -13.86 -60.96
N LYS A 2 39.65 -14.03 -59.66
CA LYS A 2 38.64 -14.39 -58.65
C LYS A 2 38.01 -13.12 -58.07
N ARG A 3 36.70 -12.94 -58.23
CA ARG A 3 35.92 -11.90 -57.54
C ARG A 3 35.40 -12.50 -56.24
N ILE A 4 35.87 -12.02 -55.10
CA ILE A 4 35.39 -12.40 -53.76
C ILE A 4 34.32 -11.39 -53.37
N PHE A 5 33.07 -11.84 -53.27
CA PHE A 5 31.96 -11.08 -52.72
C PHE A 5 32.01 -11.16 -51.19
N PHE A 6 32.30 -10.03 -50.53
CA PHE A 6 32.21 -9.92 -49.07
C PHE A 6 30.76 -9.63 -48.69
N PHE A 7 30.05 -10.64 -48.16
CA PHE A 7 28.77 -10.45 -47.49
C PHE A 7 29.04 -9.95 -46.06
N VAL A 8 28.78 -8.67 -45.81
CA VAL A 8 28.81 -8.10 -44.46
C VAL A 8 27.44 -8.35 -43.82
N LEU A 9 27.39 -9.34 -42.93
CA LEU A 9 26.26 -9.61 -42.03
C LEU A 9 26.24 -8.54 -40.93
N VAL A 10 25.38 -7.53 -41.09
CA VAL A 10 25.11 -6.54 -40.03
C VAL A 10 24.23 -7.22 -38.99
N ALA A 11 24.83 -7.69 -37.90
CA ALA A 11 24.11 -8.16 -36.72
C ALA A 11 23.54 -6.95 -35.97
N VAL A 12 22.25 -6.67 -36.17
CA VAL A 12 21.51 -5.69 -35.37
C VAL A 12 21.33 -6.29 -33.98
N SER A 13 22.17 -5.86 -33.03
CA SER A 13 22.02 -6.19 -31.61
C SER A 13 20.78 -5.47 -31.08
N ILE A 14 19.64 -6.14 -31.13
CA ILE A 14 18.42 -5.75 -30.41
C ILE A 14 18.75 -5.87 -28.92
N SER A 15 19.12 -4.75 -28.31
CA SER A 15 19.28 -4.66 -26.86
C SER A 15 17.88 -4.77 -26.25
N CYS A 16 17.47 -5.98 -25.87
CA CYS A 16 16.29 -6.19 -25.06
C CYS A 16 16.52 -5.53 -23.69
N ASN A 17 15.89 -4.37 -23.48
CA ASN A 17 15.77 -3.75 -22.17
C ASN A 17 14.91 -4.67 -21.28
N ARG A 18 15.55 -5.64 -20.59
CA ARG A 18 14.84 -6.58 -19.71
C ARG A 18 14.27 -5.78 -18.53
N GLN A 19 12.97 -5.52 -18.55
CA GLN A 19 12.27 -5.05 -17.37
C GLN A 19 12.54 -6.04 -16.23
N LYS A 20 13.01 -5.53 -15.09
CA LYS A 20 13.15 -6.34 -13.87
C LYS A 20 11.81 -7.01 -13.58
N PRO A 21 11.79 -8.30 -13.22
CA PRO A 21 10.56 -8.97 -12.82
C PRO A 21 9.94 -8.22 -11.64
N LEU A 22 8.64 -7.92 -11.72
CA LEU A 22 7.93 -7.26 -10.63
C LEU A 22 7.86 -8.19 -9.41
N GLY A 23 8.14 -7.69 -8.21
CA GLY A 23 8.12 -8.44 -6.95
C GLY A 23 6.74 -9.03 -6.60
N ASN A 24 6.68 -9.92 -5.61
CA ASN A 24 5.41 -10.59 -5.27
C ASN A 24 4.34 -9.57 -4.84
N LYS A 25 3.08 -9.87 -5.14
CA LYS A 25 1.98 -9.05 -4.61
C LYS A 25 1.85 -9.27 -3.12
N PHE A 26 1.57 -8.20 -2.38
CA PHE A 26 1.23 -8.33 -0.96
C PHE A 26 -0.09 -9.07 -0.79
N PHE A 27 -1.08 -8.78 -1.63
CA PHE A 27 -2.43 -9.32 -1.50
C PHE A 27 -3.01 -9.72 -2.85
N ASP A 28 -3.85 -10.77 -2.85
CA ASP A 28 -4.78 -11.06 -3.95
C ASP A 28 -6.17 -10.54 -3.56
N PHE A 29 -6.57 -9.39 -4.10
CA PHE A 29 -7.85 -8.73 -3.81
C PHE A 29 -8.52 -8.24 -5.09
N ASP A 30 -9.85 -8.20 -5.09
CA ASP A 30 -10.69 -7.74 -6.20
C ASP A 30 -11.53 -6.50 -5.84
N SER A 31 -11.56 -6.13 -4.57
CA SER A 31 -12.31 -5.01 -4.03
C SER A 31 -11.64 -4.46 -2.77
N SER A 32 -11.94 -3.20 -2.44
CA SER A 32 -11.41 -2.55 -1.24
C SER A 32 -12.42 -1.55 -0.70
N ASP A 33 -12.64 -1.61 0.61
CA ASP A 33 -13.19 -0.47 1.34
C ASP A 33 -12.03 0.43 1.75
N TYR A 34 -12.13 1.73 1.50
CA TYR A 34 -11.15 2.72 1.92
C TYR A 34 -11.77 3.60 3.00
N TYR A 35 -11.07 3.78 4.10
CA TYR A 35 -11.49 4.57 5.24
C TYR A 35 -10.52 5.73 5.43
N SER A 36 -11.04 6.95 5.44
CA SER A 36 -10.25 8.16 5.66
C SER A 36 -10.70 8.91 6.92
N LEU A 37 -9.73 9.38 7.71
CA LEU A 37 -9.97 10.20 8.90
C LEU A 37 -9.61 11.66 8.63
N ASN A 38 -10.61 12.54 8.70
CA ASN A 38 -10.44 13.99 8.50
C ASN A 38 -10.51 14.76 9.83
N LEU A 39 -9.57 14.47 10.73
CA LEU A 39 -9.40 15.14 12.01
C LEU A 39 -8.00 15.75 12.08
N ASN A 40 -7.80 16.93 12.67
CA ASN A 40 -6.45 17.42 12.93
C ASN A 40 -5.81 16.71 14.15
N ASP A 41 -4.51 16.93 14.36
CA ASP A 41 -3.75 16.26 15.43
C ASP A 41 -4.29 16.53 16.83
N ARG A 42 -4.82 17.75 17.08
CA ARG A 42 -5.45 18.10 18.36
C ARG A 42 -6.72 17.28 18.58
N GLN A 43 -7.55 17.14 17.55
CA GLN A 43 -8.78 16.33 17.61
C GLN A 43 -8.43 14.85 17.83
N ILE A 44 -7.41 14.34 17.15
CA ILE A 44 -6.93 12.95 17.33
C ILE A 44 -6.37 12.74 18.73
N SER A 45 -5.56 13.65 19.23
CA SER A 45 -4.99 13.55 20.59
C SER A 45 -6.09 13.47 21.63
N LYS A 46 -7.12 14.33 21.52
CA LYS A 46 -8.29 14.29 22.39
C LYS A 46 -9.04 12.96 22.27
N LEU A 47 -9.32 12.52 21.05
CA LEU A 47 -10.04 11.27 20.80
C LEU A 47 -9.29 10.06 21.36
N ASN A 48 -7.97 9.98 21.21
CA ASN A 48 -7.15 8.90 21.73
C ASN A 48 -7.11 8.85 23.26
N LEU A 49 -7.16 10.01 23.93
CA LEU A 49 -7.24 10.09 25.40
C LEU A 49 -8.60 9.61 25.93
N GLU A 50 -9.68 9.90 25.20
CA GLU A 50 -11.05 9.60 25.61
C GLU A 50 -11.53 8.22 25.15
N ASN A 51 -10.90 7.63 24.13
CA ASN A 51 -11.31 6.38 23.52
C ASN A 51 -10.11 5.46 23.23
N ALA A 52 -9.97 4.41 24.05
CA ALA A 52 -8.90 3.42 23.92
C ALA A 52 -8.93 2.68 22.56
N THR A 53 -10.11 2.43 21.99
CA THR A 53 -10.22 1.82 20.65
C THR A 53 -9.67 2.76 19.58
N ALA A 54 -9.98 4.05 19.67
CA ALA A 54 -9.45 5.04 18.73
C ALA A 54 -7.92 5.12 18.83
N SER A 55 -7.38 5.12 20.05
CA SER A 55 -5.93 5.07 20.29
C SER A 55 -5.27 3.88 19.60
N THR A 56 -5.81 2.67 19.78
CA THR A 56 -5.30 1.44 19.15
C THR A 56 -5.39 1.49 17.62
N ILE A 57 -6.51 1.97 17.08
CA ILE A 57 -6.72 1.96 15.63
C ILE A 57 -5.88 3.04 14.94
N ILE A 58 -5.89 4.27 15.47
CA ILE A 58 -5.26 5.45 14.86
C ILE A 58 -3.75 5.45 15.08
N SER A 59 -3.29 5.11 16.29
CA SER A 59 -1.87 5.29 16.68
C SER A 59 -1.17 3.99 17.09
N GLY A 60 -1.92 2.90 17.24
CA GLY A 60 -1.39 1.60 17.60
C GLY A 60 -0.99 0.75 16.41
N TYR A 61 -0.05 -0.16 16.66
CA TYR A 61 0.13 -1.34 15.82
C TYR A 61 -1.08 -2.26 16.00
N TYR A 62 -1.66 -2.78 14.92
CA TYR A 62 -2.73 -3.78 15.01
C TYR A 62 -2.29 -4.95 15.89
N PRO A 63 -3.17 -5.55 16.70
CA PRO A 63 -2.96 -6.90 17.22
C PRO A 63 -2.64 -7.90 16.09
N GLU A 64 -2.00 -9.01 16.42
CA GLU A 64 -1.37 -9.89 15.43
C GLU A 64 -2.34 -10.63 14.49
N SER A 65 -3.66 -10.62 14.71
CA SER A 65 -4.62 -11.43 13.96
C SER A 65 -5.66 -10.62 13.15
N ILE A 66 -5.87 -11.01 11.90
CA ILE A 66 -6.82 -10.41 10.93
C ILE A 66 -8.30 -10.66 11.29
N ASN A 67 -8.57 -11.52 12.28
CA ASN A 67 -9.92 -11.87 12.71
C ASN A 67 -10.61 -10.78 13.55
N GLU A 68 -9.98 -9.61 13.71
CA GLU A 68 -10.53 -8.41 14.34
C GLU A 68 -11.51 -7.66 13.42
N ILE A 69 -12.41 -8.42 12.79
CA ILE A 69 -13.59 -7.93 12.07
C ILE A 69 -14.40 -6.96 12.96
N SER A 70 -14.33 -7.12 14.29
CA SER A 70 -14.95 -6.24 15.29
C SER A 70 -14.32 -4.84 15.38
N GLU A 71 -13.10 -4.63 14.90
CA GLU A 71 -12.48 -3.30 14.87
C GLU A 71 -12.87 -2.51 13.62
N ILE A 72 -13.06 -3.18 12.48
CA ILE A 72 -13.50 -2.53 11.24
C ILE A 72 -14.88 -1.92 11.40
N SER A 73 -15.79 -2.60 12.11
CA SER A 73 -17.14 -2.06 12.39
C SER A 73 -17.10 -0.77 13.22
N LYS A 74 -16.05 -0.58 14.03
CA LYS A 74 -15.90 0.60 14.90
C LYS A 74 -15.27 1.80 14.20
N LEU A 75 -14.72 1.64 12.99
CA LEU A 75 -14.07 2.73 12.25
C LEU A 75 -15.01 3.93 12.06
N GLY A 76 -16.28 3.67 11.71
CA GLY A 76 -17.28 4.73 11.58
C GLY A 76 -17.59 5.44 12.90
N GLU A 77 -17.63 4.70 14.02
CA GLU A 77 -17.91 5.23 15.35
C GLU A 77 -16.83 6.18 15.85
N ILE A 78 -15.57 5.97 15.43
CA ILE A 78 -14.42 6.83 15.80
C ILE A 78 -14.10 7.88 14.72
N GLY A 79 -14.99 8.08 13.73
CA GLY A 79 -14.93 9.20 12.80
C GLY A 79 -14.30 8.92 11.44
N TYR A 80 -13.97 7.67 11.10
CA TYR A 80 -13.56 7.36 9.72
C TYR A 80 -14.75 7.39 8.77
N THR A 81 -14.52 7.95 7.59
CA THR A 81 -15.47 7.90 6.48
C THR A 81 -15.10 6.78 5.52
N LYS A 82 -16.04 5.87 5.27
CA LYS A 82 -15.89 4.78 4.30
C LYS A 82 -16.18 5.28 2.88
N THR A 83 -15.31 4.94 1.94
CA THR A 83 -15.48 5.12 0.50
C THR A 83 -15.19 3.80 -0.21
N THR A 84 -16.04 3.42 -1.16
CA THR A 84 -15.79 2.26 -2.02
C THR A 84 -14.92 2.67 -3.20
N LEU A 85 -13.82 1.94 -3.42
CA LEU A 85 -12.93 2.20 -4.56
C LEU A 85 -13.48 1.55 -5.84
N ASN A 86 -13.31 2.22 -6.97
CA ASN A 86 -13.70 1.66 -8.27
C ASN A 86 -12.67 0.63 -8.79
N ALA A 87 -13.05 -0.16 -9.79
CA ALA A 87 -12.22 -1.23 -10.34
C ALA A 87 -10.85 -0.74 -10.87
N LYS A 88 -10.78 0.48 -11.42
CA LYS A 88 -9.51 1.06 -11.87
C LYS A 88 -8.58 1.34 -10.69
N GLN A 89 -9.10 1.96 -9.64
CA GLN A 89 -8.33 2.24 -8.41
C GLN A 89 -7.83 0.96 -7.75
N VAL A 90 -8.69 -0.05 -7.64
CA VAL A 90 -8.33 -1.37 -7.10
C VAL A 90 -7.19 -2.00 -7.91
N LYS A 91 -7.29 -1.96 -9.25
CA LYS A 91 -6.25 -2.49 -10.14
C LYS A 91 -4.92 -1.76 -9.96
N GLU A 92 -4.94 -0.44 -9.85
CA GLU A 92 -3.75 0.39 -9.64
C GLU A 92 -3.12 0.13 -8.26
N LEU A 93 -3.91 0.07 -7.19
CA LEU A 93 -3.43 -0.31 -5.85
C LEU A 93 -2.82 -1.72 -5.82
N SER A 94 -3.38 -2.68 -6.56
CA SER A 94 -2.79 -4.03 -6.66
C SER A 94 -1.40 -4.04 -7.30
N GLN A 95 -1.05 -3.01 -8.09
CA GLN A 95 0.31 -2.85 -8.62
C GLN A 95 1.23 -2.16 -7.63
N ILE A 96 0.70 -1.31 -6.74
CA ILE A 96 1.48 -0.59 -5.73
C ILE A 96 1.79 -1.49 -4.52
N PHE A 97 0.83 -2.29 -4.06
CA PHE A 97 1.00 -3.21 -2.93
C PHE A 97 1.76 -4.49 -3.34
N ARG A 98 3.05 -4.33 -3.59
CA ARG A 98 3.96 -5.38 -4.04
C ARG A 98 5.36 -5.19 -3.46
N GLU A 99 6.09 -6.30 -3.39
CA GLU A 99 7.48 -6.28 -2.94
C GLU A 99 8.32 -5.39 -3.86
N ASN A 100 9.13 -4.56 -3.24
CA ASN A 100 10.15 -3.79 -3.92
C ASN A 100 11.53 -4.28 -3.48
N SER A 101 12.35 -4.64 -4.46
CA SER A 101 13.72 -5.12 -4.25
C SER A 101 14.76 -4.00 -4.29
N ASN A 102 14.34 -2.74 -4.48
CA ASN A 102 15.25 -1.60 -4.58
C ASN A 102 15.07 -0.63 -3.41
N GLY A 103 16.18 -0.27 -2.79
CA GLY A 103 16.29 0.81 -1.81
C GLY A 103 16.10 0.35 -0.37
N ASP A 104 16.87 0.94 0.53
CA ASP A 104 16.61 0.90 1.97
C ASP A 104 15.55 1.97 2.26
N PHE A 105 14.48 1.59 2.98
CA PHE A 105 13.44 2.54 3.37
C PHE A 105 13.79 3.17 4.72
N GLU A 106 13.92 4.50 4.75
CA GLU A 106 14.04 5.28 5.98
C GLU A 106 12.68 5.90 6.32
N PHE A 107 12.18 5.67 7.54
CA PHE A 107 11.00 6.33 8.08
C PHE A 107 11.38 7.29 9.21
N ALA A 108 10.56 8.32 9.41
CA ALA A 108 10.76 9.25 10.51
C ALA A 108 10.51 8.55 11.85
N ALA A 109 11.34 8.84 12.86
CA ALA A 109 11.19 8.36 14.23
C ALA A 109 10.03 9.08 14.95
N CYS A 110 8.81 8.87 14.50
CA CYS A 110 7.60 9.39 15.11
C CYS A 110 6.52 8.31 15.26
N LEU A 111 5.61 8.53 16.20
CA LEU A 111 4.45 7.66 16.38
C LEU A 111 3.51 7.84 15.18
N PRO A 112 3.14 6.77 14.47
CA PRO A 112 2.32 6.89 13.28
C PRO A 112 0.90 7.32 13.64
N ILE A 113 0.33 8.22 12.83
CA ILE A 113 -1.09 8.53 12.84
C ILE A 113 -1.66 7.98 11.54
N TYR A 114 -2.35 6.85 11.64
CA TYR A 114 -2.95 6.19 10.51
C TYR A 114 -4.26 6.89 10.15
N ARG A 115 -4.23 7.73 9.12
CA ARG A 115 -5.40 8.48 8.65
C ARG A 115 -6.15 7.73 7.55
N ASP A 116 -5.49 6.75 6.95
CA ASP A 116 -5.92 6.07 5.75
C ASP A 116 -5.81 4.57 5.98
N ILE A 117 -6.95 3.87 5.90
CA ILE A 117 -7.06 2.43 6.13
C ILE A 117 -7.74 1.79 4.93
N PHE A 118 -7.12 0.75 4.38
CA PHE A 118 -7.67 -0.08 3.33
C PHE A 118 -8.05 -1.43 3.91
N VAL A 119 -9.30 -1.85 3.69
CA VAL A 119 -9.77 -3.21 3.97
C VAL A 119 -9.91 -3.92 2.64
N LEU A 120 -8.92 -4.76 2.32
CA LEU A 120 -8.78 -5.46 1.05
C LEU A 120 -9.58 -6.75 1.07
N LYS A 121 -10.34 -7.00 0.00
CA LYS A 121 -11.24 -8.15 -0.09
C LYS A 121 -11.06 -8.95 -1.36
N LYS A 122 -11.23 -10.26 -1.25
CA LYS A 122 -11.33 -11.21 -2.35
C LYS A 122 -12.62 -12.00 -2.20
N ASN A 123 -13.48 -11.97 -3.22
CA ASN A 123 -14.79 -12.62 -3.17
C ASN A 123 -15.56 -12.28 -1.87
N SER A 124 -15.57 -10.99 -1.51
CA SER A 124 -16.18 -10.43 -0.28
C SER A 124 -15.54 -10.84 1.05
N LYS A 125 -14.48 -11.67 1.06
CA LYS A 125 -13.74 -12.03 2.27
C LYS A 125 -12.56 -11.08 2.46
N ILE A 126 -12.34 -10.62 3.69
CA ILE A 126 -11.17 -9.80 4.02
C ILE A 126 -9.91 -10.64 3.88
N VAL A 127 -8.97 -10.18 3.07
CA VAL A 127 -7.67 -10.82 2.82
C VAL A 127 -6.50 -9.99 3.32
N GLY A 128 -6.73 -8.70 3.60
CA GLY A 128 -5.70 -7.86 4.18
C GLY A 128 -6.21 -6.51 4.66
N ILE A 129 -5.42 -5.91 5.53
CA ILE A 129 -5.63 -4.55 6.02
C ILE A 129 -4.33 -3.78 5.85
N VAL A 130 -4.43 -2.57 5.29
CA VAL A 130 -3.31 -1.64 5.13
C VAL A 130 -3.64 -0.37 5.88
N LYS A 131 -2.74 0.10 6.76
CA LYS A 131 -2.82 1.41 7.38
C LYS A 131 -1.67 2.27 6.89
N LEU A 132 -1.93 3.53 6.54
CA LEU A 132 -0.91 4.46 6.06
C LEU A 132 -0.84 5.72 6.93
N CYS A 133 0.37 6.11 7.27
CA CYS A 133 0.73 7.39 7.89
C CYS A 133 1.61 8.14 6.89
N TYR A 134 1.02 9.07 6.14
CA TYR A 134 1.75 9.87 5.16
C TYR A 134 2.77 10.81 5.78
N GLU A 135 2.48 11.36 6.95
CA GLU A 135 3.34 12.31 7.68
C GLU A 135 4.69 11.68 8.04
N CYS A 136 4.68 10.38 8.37
CA CYS A 136 5.84 9.64 8.84
C CYS A 136 6.40 8.63 7.82
N GLY A 137 5.71 8.47 6.68
CA GLY A 137 6.02 7.45 5.69
C GLY A 137 5.81 6.02 6.19
N GLN A 138 5.15 5.79 7.31
CA GLN A 138 4.96 4.43 7.83
C GLN A 138 3.71 3.78 7.26
N ALA A 139 3.81 2.48 6.98
CA ALA A 139 2.70 1.64 6.59
C ALA A 139 2.67 0.37 7.43
N SER A 140 1.47 -0.06 7.82
CA SER A 140 1.25 -1.34 8.49
C SER A 140 0.45 -2.26 7.59
N PHE A 141 0.95 -3.47 7.39
CA PHE A 141 0.34 -4.49 6.55
C PHE A 141 -0.07 -5.71 7.36
N ARG A 142 -1.30 -6.18 7.19
CA ARG A 142 -1.80 -7.43 7.77
C ARG A 142 -2.44 -8.27 6.68
N GLY A 143 -2.22 -9.59 6.69
CA GLY A 143 -2.77 -10.53 5.71
C GLY A 143 -1.86 -10.91 4.56
N THR A 144 -0.59 -10.55 4.65
CA THR A 144 0.42 -10.91 3.66
C THR A 144 1.58 -11.69 4.28
N LYS A 145 2.22 -12.53 3.47
CA LYS A 145 3.52 -13.17 3.75
C LYS A 145 4.65 -12.55 2.90
N ALA A 146 4.33 -11.61 2.03
CA ALA A 146 5.29 -10.92 1.20
C ALA A 146 6.17 -9.98 2.04
N ASN A 147 7.37 -9.68 1.58
CA ASN A 147 8.23 -8.71 2.26
C ASN A 147 7.72 -7.28 2.06
N THR A 148 7.34 -6.60 3.14
CA THR A 148 6.85 -5.22 3.13
C THR A 148 7.86 -4.20 3.64
N GLU A 149 9.08 -4.60 4.02
CA GLU A 149 10.09 -3.76 4.68
C GLU A 149 10.46 -2.53 3.84
N ASN A 150 10.55 -2.69 2.51
CA ASN A 150 10.94 -1.61 1.59
C ASN A 150 9.76 -0.80 1.05
N PHE A 151 8.55 -0.98 1.59
CA PHE A 151 7.39 -0.25 1.13
C PHE A 151 7.51 1.24 1.48
N GLY A 152 7.41 2.11 0.47
CA GLY A 152 7.58 3.56 0.61
C GLY A 152 8.87 4.07 -0.02
N ALA A 153 9.84 3.21 -0.31
CA ALA A 153 11.14 3.59 -0.88
C ALA A 153 11.07 4.02 -2.35
N ASN A 154 9.97 3.77 -3.05
CA ASN A 154 9.79 4.07 -4.47
C ASN A 154 8.46 4.79 -4.70
N GLU A 155 8.24 5.84 -3.92
CA GLU A 155 7.12 6.78 -4.08
C GLU A 155 5.74 6.12 -3.96
N GLU A 156 5.62 4.95 -3.31
CA GLU A 156 4.36 4.24 -3.18
C GLU A 156 3.28 5.11 -2.53
N PHE A 157 3.63 5.90 -1.52
CA PHE A 157 2.71 6.88 -0.91
C PHE A 157 2.20 7.92 -1.91
N LEU A 158 3.07 8.49 -2.74
CA LEU A 158 2.66 9.46 -3.79
C LEU A 158 1.75 8.80 -4.82
N LYS A 159 2.09 7.57 -5.24
CA LYS A 159 1.27 6.80 -6.19
C LYS A 159 -0.12 6.52 -5.61
N ILE A 160 -0.23 6.21 -4.33
CA ILE A 160 -1.53 5.99 -3.68
C ILE A 160 -2.36 7.28 -3.65
N ASN A 161 -1.76 8.43 -3.31
CA ASN A 161 -2.46 9.72 -3.36
C ASN A 161 -3.01 10.02 -4.77
N LEU A 162 -2.24 9.73 -5.83
CA LEU A 162 -2.71 9.87 -7.21
C LEU A 162 -3.90 8.96 -7.53
N VAL A 163 -3.89 7.71 -7.05
CA VAL A 163 -5.01 6.78 -7.23
C VAL A 163 -6.26 7.25 -6.47
N LEU A 164 -6.08 7.81 -5.28
CA LEU A 164 -7.17 8.34 -4.46
C LEU A 164 -7.64 9.73 -4.92
N LYS A 165 -6.86 10.42 -5.77
CA LYS A 165 -7.07 11.82 -6.20
C LYS A 165 -7.07 12.81 -5.02
N ARG A 166 -6.07 12.68 -4.14
CA ARG A 166 -5.92 13.49 -2.93
C ARG A 166 -4.59 14.24 -2.93
#